data_AF-A0AAJ2ZFH7-F1
#
_entry.id   AF-A0AAJ2ZFH7-F1
#
_cell.length_a   1.000
_cell.length_b   1.000
_cell.length_c   1.000
_cell.angle_alpha   90.00
_cell.angle_beta   90.00
_cell.angle_gamma   90.00
#
_symmetry.space_group_name_H-M   'P 1'
#
loop_
_entity.id
_entity.type
_entity.pdbx_description
1 polymer ?
#
loop_
_entity_poly.entity_id
_entity_poly.type
_entity_poly.pdbx_seq_one_letter_code
_entity_poly.pdbx_strand_id
1 'polypeptide(L)'
;MTRREEIVDVAERLLERGGPEAVTMRRLADELGIQAPSLYKHVAGKPEIEAALQQRALQRLAAALEAAPDLPSLAAAYRHWALGHPRLYEIATRLPLARDRLAPGVEAAAAAPLLRVTGGDLTAARALWGLAHGLVDLELAGRFPPGADLDAVWTHAMAERVAPGPGPGATS
;
A
#
# COMPACT_ATOMS: atom_id res chain seq x y z
N MET A 1 -9.61 -10.87 -20.35
CA MET A 1 -9.92 -9.66 -19.58
C MET A 1 -11.42 -9.58 -19.40
N THR A 2 -11.90 -9.60 -18.16
CA THR A 2 -13.33 -9.50 -17.83
C THR A 2 -13.78 -8.04 -17.86
N ARG A 3 -15.10 -7.79 -18.01
CA ARG A 3 -15.62 -6.41 -17.93
C ARG A 3 -15.35 -5.76 -16.57
N ARG A 4 -15.31 -6.56 -15.50
CA ARG A 4 -14.94 -6.10 -14.16
C ARG A 4 -13.49 -5.60 -14.13
N GLU A 5 -12.55 -6.35 -14.71
CA GLU A 5 -11.14 -5.93 -14.79
C GLU A 5 -10.98 -4.61 -15.54
N GLU A 6 -11.69 -4.45 -16.66
CA GLU A 6 -11.67 -3.20 -17.44
C GLU A 6 -12.19 -1.99 -16.63
N ILE A 7 -13.26 -2.18 -15.85
CA ILE A 7 -13.79 -1.14 -14.96
C ILE A 7 -12.73 -0.73 -13.93
N VAL A 8 -12.04 -1.71 -13.33
CA VAL A 8 -11.00 -1.42 -12.33
C VAL A 8 -9.77 -0.76 -12.98
N ASP A 9 -9.40 -1.13 -14.22
CA ASP A 9 -8.33 -0.45 -14.98
C ASP A 9 -8.66 1.01 -15.24
N VAL A 10 -9.90 1.31 -15.61
CA VAL A 10 -10.36 2.70 -15.80
C VAL A 10 -10.38 3.44 -14.47
N ALA A 11 -10.84 2.79 -13.40
CA ALA A 11 -10.87 3.36 -12.06
C ALA A 11 -9.47 3.74 -11.58
N GLU A 12 -8.47 2.91 -11.86
CA GLU A 12 -7.08 3.17 -11.53
C GLU A 12 -6.55 4.40 -12.29
N ARG A 13 -6.81 4.49 -13.59
CA ARG A 13 -6.44 5.70 -14.38
C ARG A 13 -7.14 6.96 -13.89
N LEU A 14 -8.37 6.85 -13.39
CA LEU A 14 -9.09 7.99 -12.79
C LEU A 14 -8.49 8.37 -11.43
N LEU A 15 -8.14 7.38 -10.61
CA LEU A 15 -7.46 7.55 -9.33
C LEU A 15 -6.12 8.27 -9.51
N GLU A 16 -5.32 7.85 -10.49
CA GLU A 16 -4.02 8.48 -10.80
C GLU A 16 -4.17 9.94 -11.23
N ARG A 17 -5.17 10.25 -12.05
CA ARG A 17 -5.42 11.61 -12.58
C ARG A 17 -6.00 12.58 -11.56
N GLY A 18 -6.86 12.11 -10.64
CA GLY A 18 -7.66 13.01 -9.82
C GLY A 18 -7.92 12.55 -8.38
N GLY A 19 -7.22 11.53 -7.91
CA GLY A 19 -7.38 10.99 -6.56
C GLY A 19 -8.67 10.20 -6.34
N PRO A 20 -8.93 9.74 -5.11
CA PRO A 20 -10.08 8.89 -4.78
C PRO A 20 -11.43 9.49 -5.16
N GLU A 21 -11.58 10.81 -5.06
CA GLU A 21 -12.81 11.53 -5.40
C GLU A 21 -13.10 11.52 -6.91
N ALA A 22 -12.08 11.35 -7.75
CA ALA A 22 -12.28 11.23 -9.20
C ALA A 22 -12.90 9.89 -9.61
N VAL A 23 -12.79 8.87 -8.76
CA VAL A 23 -13.39 7.55 -8.99
C VAL A 23 -14.88 7.63 -8.66
N THR A 24 -15.70 7.86 -9.68
CA THR A 24 -17.15 7.91 -9.58
C THR A 24 -17.80 7.03 -10.65
N MET A 25 -18.97 6.47 -10.35
CA MET A 25 -19.70 5.62 -11.30
C MET A 25 -19.98 6.34 -12.61
N ARG A 26 -20.28 7.65 -12.56
CA ARG A 26 -20.50 8.46 -13.76
C ARG A 26 -19.23 8.58 -14.60
N ARG A 27 -18.11 9.03 -14.02
CA ARG A 27 -16.85 9.18 -14.76
C ARG A 27 -16.33 7.86 -15.32
N LEU A 28 -16.54 6.75 -14.60
CA LEU A 28 -16.23 5.41 -15.09
C LEU A 28 -17.05 5.07 -16.34
N ALA A 29 -18.36 5.34 -16.31
CA ALA A 29 -19.24 5.07 -17.43
C ALA A 29 -18.87 5.93 -18.65
N ASP A 30 -18.57 7.21 -18.41
CA ASP A 30 -18.15 8.17 -19.43
C ASP A 30 -16.84 7.71 -20.11
N GLU A 31 -15.82 7.33 -19.34
CA GLU A 31 -14.53 6.84 -19.86
C GLU A 31 -14.64 5.49 -20.57
N LEU A 32 -15.63 4.67 -20.22
CA LEU A 32 -15.94 3.39 -20.88
C LEU A 32 -16.88 3.54 -22.08
N GLY A 33 -17.42 4.74 -22.34
CA GLY A 33 -18.39 4.97 -23.41
C GLY A 33 -19.72 4.24 -23.22
N ILE A 34 -20.13 4.00 -21.97
CA ILE A 34 -21.37 3.29 -21.63
C ILE A 34 -22.25 4.12 -20.68
N GLN A 35 -23.50 3.68 -20.49
CA GLN A 35 -24.39 4.28 -19.51
C GLN A 35 -24.08 3.76 -18.09
N ALA A 36 -24.13 4.63 -17.08
CA ALA A 36 -23.82 4.26 -15.69
C ALA A 36 -24.61 3.04 -15.16
N PRO A 37 -25.91 2.84 -15.48
CA PRO A 37 -26.64 1.63 -15.10
C PRO A 37 -26.01 0.32 -15.60
N SER A 38 -25.28 0.35 -16.72
CA SER A 38 -24.61 -0.84 -17.27
C SER A 38 -23.44 -1.31 -16.42
N LEU A 39 -22.80 -0.41 -15.64
CA LEU A 39 -21.71 -0.79 -14.72
C LEU A 39 -22.20 -1.72 -13.61
N TYR A 40 -23.41 -1.51 -13.12
CA TYR A 40 -23.98 -2.27 -12.00
C TYR A 40 -24.24 -3.75 -12.33
N LYS A 41 -24.15 -4.13 -13.61
CA LYS A 41 -24.18 -5.54 -14.04
C LYS A 41 -22.88 -6.28 -13.74
N HIS A 42 -21.80 -5.55 -13.46
CA HIS A 42 -20.45 -6.10 -13.32
C HIS A 42 -19.80 -5.79 -11.97
N VAL A 43 -20.26 -4.74 -11.30
CA VAL A 43 -19.82 -4.33 -9.96
C VAL A 43 -21.00 -3.86 -9.12
N ALA A 44 -20.99 -4.11 -7.81
CA ALA A 44 -22.01 -3.69 -6.85
C ALA A 44 -21.98 -2.17 -6.58
N GLY A 45 -20.92 -1.48 -6.99
CA GLY A 45 -20.81 -0.02 -6.90
C GLY A 45 -19.40 0.45 -6.53
N LYS A 46 -19.28 1.73 -6.17
CA LYS A 46 -18.01 2.38 -5.81
C LYS A 46 -17.23 1.62 -4.71
N PRO A 47 -17.84 1.12 -3.62
CA PRO A 47 -17.09 0.38 -2.60
C PRO A 47 -16.42 -0.90 -3.10
N GLU A 48 -17.01 -1.61 -4.07
CA GLU A 48 -16.35 -2.78 -4.68
C GLU A 48 -15.15 -2.37 -5.53
N ILE A 49 -15.28 -1.26 -6.25
CA ILE A 49 -14.18 -0.71 -7.07
C ILE A 49 -13.03 -0.25 -6.17
N GLU A 50 -13.32 0.45 -5.09
CA GLU A 50 -12.31 0.87 -4.10
C GLU A 50 -11.60 -0.32 -3.48
N ALA A 51 -12.34 -1.37 -3.09
CA ALA A 51 -11.74 -2.61 -2.59
C ALA A 51 -10.84 -3.28 -3.64
N ALA A 52 -11.23 -3.28 -4.91
CA ALA A 52 -10.41 -3.81 -5.99
C ALA A 52 -9.13 -3.00 -6.22
N LEU A 53 -9.19 -1.66 -6.08
CA LEU A 53 -8.02 -0.78 -6.14
C LEU A 53 -7.10 -0.98 -4.94
N GLN A 54 -7.64 -1.12 -3.72
CA GLN A 54 -6.89 -1.48 -2.52
C GLN A 54 -6.19 -2.82 -2.69
N GLN A 55 -6.88 -3.83 -3.24
CA GLN A 55 -6.27 -5.13 -3.54
C GLN A 55 -5.10 -5.00 -4.52
N ARG A 56 -5.26 -4.24 -5.61
CA ARG A 56 -4.16 -4.01 -6.57
C ARG A 56 -2.97 -3.32 -5.93
N ALA A 57 -3.23 -2.31 -5.10
CA ALA A 57 -2.18 -1.60 -4.38
C ALA A 57 -1.40 -2.55 -3.46
N LEU A 58 -2.11 -3.37 -2.66
CA LEU A 58 -1.48 -4.36 -1.78
C LEU A 58 -0.68 -5.42 -2.55
N GLN A 59 -1.21 -5.91 -3.68
CA GLN A 59 -0.51 -6.88 -4.54
C GLN A 59 0.76 -6.29 -5.16
N ARG A 60 0.71 -5.04 -5.65
CA ARG A 60 1.88 -4.34 -6.19
C ARG A 60 2.90 -4.02 -5.13
N LEU A 61 2.44 -3.64 -3.93
CA LEU A 61 3.30 -3.45 -2.78
C LEU A 61 4.02 -4.76 -2.43
N ALA A 62 3.28 -5.86 -2.28
CA ALA A 62 3.88 -7.17 -2.01
C ALA A 62 4.95 -7.53 -3.04
N ALA A 63 4.65 -7.35 -4.33
CA ALA A 63 5.61 -7.59 -5.41
C ALA A 63 6.85 -6.68 -5.34
N ALA A 64 6.68 -5.39 -5.03
CA ALA A 64 7.77 -4.44 -4.91
C ALA A 64 8.70 -4.76 -3.72
N LEU A 65 8.16 -5.35 -2.66
CA LEU A 65 8.90 -5.70 -1.45
C LEU A 65 9.52 -7.09 -1.48
N GLU A 66 9.10 -7.95 -2.42
CA GLU A 66 9.40 -9.38 -2.34
C GLU A 66 10.90 -9.70 -2.42
N ALA A 67 11.64 -8.96 -3.24
CA ALA A 67 13.06 -9.17 -3.47
C ALA A 67 13.96 -8.53 -2.40
N ALA A 68 13.42 -7.85 -1.39
CA ALA A 68 14.20 -7.20 -0.35
C ALA A 68 14.68 -8.23 0.71
N PRO A 69 15.99 -8.53 0.80
CA PRO A 69 16.51 -9.54 1.73
C PRO A 69 16.61 -9.05 3.18
N ASP A 70 16.65 -7.73 3.40
CA ASP A 70 16.94 -7.12 4.71
C ASP A 70 16.12 -5.86 4.96
N LEU A 71 16.17 -5.35 6.20
CA LEU A 71 15.41 -4.16 6.58
C LEU A 71 15.76 -2.90 5.77
N PRO A 72 17.06 -2.56 5.52
CA PRO A 72 17.40 -1.40 4.69
C PRO A 72 16.83 -1.47 3.27
N SER A 73 16.99 -2.61 2.58
CA SER A 73 16.43 -2.79 1.23
C SER A 73 14.90 -2.79 1.23
N LEU A 74 14.26 -3.35 2.26
CA LEU A 74 12.81 -3.36 2.40
C LEU A 74 12.26 -1.95 2.59
N ALA A 75 12.90 -1.15 3.44
CA ALA A 75 12.54 0.24 3.69
C ALA A 75 12.72 1.11 2.43
N ALA A 76 13.82 0.91 1.69
CA ALA A 76 14.05 1.60 0.42
C ALA A 76 13.01 1.24 -0.64
N ALA A 77 12.70 -0.05 -0.81
CA ALA A 77 11.67 -0.53 -1.74
C ALA A 77 10.28 0.01 -1.38
N TYR A 78 9.97 0.01 -0.08
CA TYR A 78 8.72 0.55 0.45
C TYR A 78 8.57 2.04 0.15
N ARG A 79 9.59 2.83 0.49
CA ARG A 79 9.63 4.27 0.24
C ARG A 79 9.51 4.55 -1.26
N HIS A 80 10.28 3.86 -2.09
CA HIS A 80 10.24 4.02 -3.54
C HIS A 80 8.85 3.74 -4.12
N TRP A 81 8.22 2.63 -3.72
CA TRP A 81 6.88 2.28 -4.18
C TRP A 81 5.85 3.33 -3.78
N ALA A 82 5.88 3.79 -2.53
CA ALA A 82 4.91 4.75 -2.02
C ALA A 82 5.03 6.12 -2.71
N LEU A 83 6.27 6.61 -2.90
CA LEU A 83 6.53 7.88 -3.56
C LEU A 83 6.27 7.82 -5.08
N GLY A 84 6.50 6.66 -5.71
CA GLY A 84 6.21 6.43 -7.13
C GLY A 84 4.71 6.25 -7.41
N HIS A 85 3.93 5.83 -6.41
CA HIS A 85 2.50 5.55 -6.56
C HIS A 85 1.64 6.21 -5.45
N PRO A 86 1.69 7.55 -5.28
CA PRO A 86 1.09 8.23 -4.13
C PRO A 86 -0.43 8.02 -4.03
N ARG A 87 -1.13 7.86 -5.16
CA ARG A 87 -2.59 7.64 -5.20
C ARG A 87 -3.01 6.21 -4.84
N LEU A 88 -2.21 5.22 -5.25
CA LEU A 88 -2.42 3.83 -4.82
C LEU A 88 -2.02 3.64 -3.36
N TYR A 89 -0.96 4.32 -2.92
CA TYR A 89 -0.60 4.39 -1.52
C TYR A 89 -1.76 4.98 -0.70
N GLU A 90 -2.25 6.16 -1.07
CA GLU A 90 -3.37 6.84 -0.40
C GLU A 90 -4.60 5.94 -0.21
N ILE A 91 -5.06 5.27 -1.28
CA ILE A 91 -6.26 4.43 -1.19
C ILE A 91 -6.06 3.18 -0.33
N ALA A 92 -4.82 2.64 -0.28
CA ALA A 92 -4.49 1.42 0.45
C ALA A 92 -4.18 1.64 1.93
N THR A 93 -3.73 2.85 2.31
CA THR A 93 -3.13 3.09 3.63
C THR A 93 -3.81 4.19 4.42
N ARG A 94 -4.47 5.16 3.76
CA ARG A 94 -5.12 6.31 4.42
C ARG A 94 -6.63 6.19 4.51
N LEU A 95 -7.22 5.22 3.82
CA LEU A 95 -8.65 4.91 3.92
C LEU A 95 -8.87 3.62 4.71
N PRO A 96 -10.04 3.43 5.34
CA PRO A 96 -10.41 2.15 5.92
C PRO A 96 -10.27 1.02 4.90
N LEU A 97 -9.55 -0.04 5.28
CA LEU A 97 -9.35 -1.19 4.42
C LEU A 97 -10.65 -2.00 4.32
N ALA A 98 -11.14 -2.23 3.11
CA ALA A 98 -12.33 -3.05 2.86
C ALA A 98 -12.02 -4.55 2.96
N ARG A 99 -11.57 -4.98 4.14
CA ARG A 99 -11.02 -6.31 4.41
C ARG A 99 -11.97 -7.45 4.02
N ASP A 100 -13.27 -7.25 4.21
CA ASP A 100 -14.34 -8.19 3.85
C ASP A 100 -14.50 -8.43 2.34
N ARG A 101 -13.90 -7.57 1.50
CA ARG A 101 -13.98 -7.62 0.03
C ARG A 101 -12.66 -8.01 -0.64
N LEU A 102 -11.58 -8.17 0.13
CA LEU A 102 -10.29 -8.57 -0.42
C LEU A 102 -10.26 -10.09 -0.66
N ALA A 103 -9.54 -10.51 -1.69
CA ALA A 103 -9.25 -11.91 -1.89
C ALA A 103 -8.45 -12.48 -0.70
N PRO A 104 -8.73 -13.74 -0.28
CA PRO A 104 -7.98 -14.38 0.80
C PRO A 104 -6.47 -14.33 0.57
N GLY A 105 -5.72 -13.98 1.62
CA GLY A 105 -4.25 -13.98 1.61
C GLY A 105 -3.59 -12.71 1.07
N VAL A 106 -4.32 -11.75 0.48
CA VAL A 106 -3.74 -10.49 -0.03
C VAL A 106 -3.03 -9.70 1.06
N GLU A 107 -3.66 -9.51 2.22
CA GLU A 107 -3.03 -8.82 3.36
C GLU A 107 -1.82 -9.59 3.89
N ALA A 108 -1.91 -10.92 3.98
CA ALA A 108 -0.82 -11.75 4.45
C ALA A 108 0.39 -11.68 3.51
N ALA A 109 0.17 -11.68 2.20
CA ALA A 109 1.22 -11.52 1.19
C ALA A 109 1.88 -10.14 1.28
N ALA A 110 1.10 -9.07 1.46
CA ALA A 110 1.65 -7.72 1.62
C ALA A 110 2.46 -7.56 2.91
N ALA A 111 2.09 -8.26 3.99
CA ALA A 111 2.80 -8.25 5.27
C ALA A 111 4.02 -9.20 5.32
N ALA A 112 4.07 -10.21 4.45
CA ALA A 112 5.08 -11.27 4.53
C ALA A 112 6.53 -10.77 4.49
N PRO A 113 6.93 -9.84 3.60
CA PRO A 113 8.29 -9.31 3.60
C PRO A 113 8.68 -8.64 4.92
N LEU A 114 7.74 -7.92 5.53
CA LEU A 114 7.96 -7.27 6.81
C LEU A 114 8.13 -8.28 7.95
N LEU A 115 7.31 -9.34 7.96
CA LEU A 115 7.45 -10.43 8.93
C LEU A 115 8.76 -11.20 8.76
N ARG A 116 9.26 -11.36 7.53
CA ARG A 116 10.55 -12.02 7.28
C ARG A 116 11.69 -11.23 7.92
N VAL A 117 11.78 -9.92 7.69
CA VAL A 117 12.89 -9.10 8.22
C VAL A 117 12.83 -8.90 9.74
N THR A 118 11.68 -9.15 10.37
CA THR A 118 11.53 -9.14 11.83
C THR A 118 11.61 -10.50 12.49
N GLY A 119 11.94 -11.57 11.74
CA GLY A 119 11.99 -12.93 12.28
C GLY A 119 10.64 -13.43 12.79
N GLY A 120 9.53 -12.92 12.26
CA GLY A 120 8.16 -13.28 12.64
C GLY A 120 7.62 -12.50 13.85
N ASP A 121 8.37 -11.56 14.43
CA ASP A 121 7.84 -10.71 15.51
C ASP A 121 6.79 -9.73 14.96
N LEU A 122 5.53 -9.98 15.32
CA LEU A 122 4.38 -9.17 14.93
C LEU A 122 4.39 -7.77 15.53
N THR A 123 4.91 -7.61 16.75
CA THR A 123 4.99 -6.31 17.43
C THR A 123 6.05 -5.46 16.75
N ALA A 124 7.23 -6.04 16.49
CA ALA A 124 8.29 -5.38 15.73
C ALA A 124 7.81 -5.00 14.31
N ALA A 125 7.13 -5.92 13.62
CA ALA A 125 6.58 -5.65 12.28
C ALA A 125 5.59 -4.48 12.29
N ARG A 126 4.64 -4.44 13.23
CA ARG A 126 3.69 -3.32 13.34
C ARG A 126 4.38 -1.99 13.67
N ALA A 127 5.39 -2.01 14.53
CA ALA A 127 6.14 -0.82 14.88
C ALA A 127 6.96 -0.28 13.69
N LEU A 128 7.60 -1.16 12.92
CA LEU A 128 8.30 -0.82 11.69
C LEU A 128 7.35 -0.29 10.62
N TRP A 129 6.19 -0.94 10.45
CA TRP A 129 5.14 -0.48 9.54
C TRP A 129 4.69 0.94 9.88
N GLY A 130 4.38 1.21 11.16
CA GLY A 130 3.97 2.53 11.61
C GLY A 130 5.04 3.61 11.39
N LEU A 131 6.31 3.29 11.65
CA LEU A 131 7.44 4.19 11.39
C LEU A 131 7.59 4.50 9.91
N ALA A 132 7.62 3.48 9.05
CA ALA A 132 7.75 3.63 7.60
C ALA A 132 6.57 4.42 7.02
N HIS A 133 5.34 4.15 7.47
CA HIS A 133 4.15 4.92 7.11
C HIS A 133 4.29 6.39 7.49
N GLY A 134 4.69 6.67 8.73
CA GLY A 134 4.85 8.04 9.21
C GLY A 134 5.85 8.83 8.37
N LEU A 135 7.00 8.22 8.05
CA LEU A 135 8.02 8.85 7.20
C LEU A 135 7.50 9.12 5.79
N VAL A 136 6.85 8.14 5.15
CA VAL A 136 6.25 8.33 3.82
C VAL A 136 5.19 9.42 3.84
N ASP A 137 4.31 9.44 4.84
CA ASP A 137 3.26 10.45 4.95
C ASP A 137 3.84 11.87 5.11
N LEU A 138 4.90 12.01 5.90
CA LEU A 138 5.60 13.28 6.08
C LEU A 138 6.32 13.73 4.80
N GLU A 139 6.94 12.81 4.06
CA GLU A 139 7.57 13.10 2.77
C GLU A 139 6.56 13.52 1.71
N LEU A 140 5.49 12.75 1.53
CA LEU A 140 4.42 13.06 0.58
C LEU A 140 3.75 14.40 0.88
N ALA A 141 3.69 14.77 2.16
CA ALA A 141 3.14 16.05 2.60
C ALA A 141 4.17 17.19 2.62
N GLY A 142 5.42 16.96 2.21
CA GLY A 142 6.48 17.99 2.19
C GLY A 142 6.77 18.58 3.57
N ARG A 143 6.68 17.76 4.63
CA ARG A 143 6.79 18.22 6.02
C ARG A 143 8.22 18.34 6.54
N PHE A 144 9.19 17.83 5.81
CA PHE A 144 10.61 18.00 6.13
C PHE A 144 11.14 19.35 5.63
N PRO A 145 12.06 20.00 6.36
CA PRO A 145 12.68 21.25 5.91
C PRO A 145 13.37 21.10 4.54
N PRO A 146 13.43 22.18 3.73
CA PRO A 146 14.20 22.17 2.48
C PRO A 146 15.66 21.77 2.72
N GLY A 147 16.17 20.85 1.90
CA GLY A 147 17.56 20.36 2.00
C GLY A 147 17.80 19.32 3.09
N ALA A 148 16.77 18.85 3.80
CA ALA A 148 16.91 17.71 4.70
C ALA A 148 17.38 16.46 3.94
N ASP A 149 18.39 15.78 4.47
CA ASP A 149 18.86 14.50 3.94
C ASP A 149 17.90 13.38 4.36
N LEU A 150 16.91 13.12 3.52
CA LEU A 150 15.89 12.12 3.79
C LEU A 150 16.46 10.69 3.71
N ASP A 151 17.51 10.47 2.93
CA ASP A 151 18.17 9.17 2.88
C ASP A 151 18.81 8.85 4.24
N ALA A 152 19.50 9.82 4.84
CA ALA A 152 20.04 9.70 6.18
C ALA A 152 18.95 9.47 7.25
N VAL A 153 17.78 10.14 7.13
CA VAL A 153 16.64 9.93 8.04
C VAL A 153 16.15 8.48 7.97
N TRP A 154 15.96 7.93 6.77
CA TRP A 154 15.54 6.53 6.60
C TRP A 154 16.58 5.55 7.10
N THR A 155 17.86 5.77 6.79
CA THR A 155 18.95 4.93 7.30
C THR A 155 18.97 4.93 8.82
N HIS A 156 18.88 6.10 9.46
CA HIS A 156 18.87 6.20 10.92
C HIS A 156 17.65 5.51 11.54
N ALA A 157 16.47 5.73 10.99
CA ALA A 157 15.22 5.12 11.45
C ALA A 157 15.25 3.58 11.44
N MET A 158 15.95 2.97 10.47
CA MET A 158 16.06 1.52 10.35
C MET A 158 17.21 0.93 11.16
N ALA A 159 18.30 1.68 11.39
CA ALA A 159 19.49 1.19 12.11
C ALA A 159 19.19 0.71 13.54
N GLU A 160 18.32 1.41 14.26
CA GLU A 160 17.95 1.07 15.65
C GLU A 160 17.06 -0.18 15.76
N ARG A 161 16.58 -0.72 14.63
CA ARG A 161 15.56 -1.78 14.59
C ARG A 161 16.11 -3.15 14.17
N VAL A 162 17.43 -3.24 13.93
CA VAL A 162 18.14 -4.48 13.60
C VAL A 162 18.56 -5.26 14.86
N ALA A 163 18.16 -4.83 16.06
CA ALA A 163 18.54 -5.51 17.30
C ALA A 163 18.03 -6.97 17.32
N PRO A 164 18.87 -7.95 17.67
CA PRO A 164 18.46 -9.35 17.71
C PRO A 164 17.34 -9.51 18.75
N GLY A 165 16.24 -10.16 18.34
CA GLY A 165 15.17 -10.54 19.27
C GLY A 165 15.73 -11.32 20.47
N PRO A 166 15.04 -11.33 21.62
CA PRO A 166 15.52 -12.03 22.80
C PRO A 166 15.80 -13.49 22.44
N GLY A 167 17.07 -13.91 22.56
CA GLY A 167 17.46 -15.29 22.35
C GLY A 167 16.65 -16.23 23.26
N PRO A 168 16.47 -17.50 22.88
CA PRO A 168 15.72 -18.46 23.70
C PRO A 168 16.54 -18.76 24.96
N GLY A 169 16.29 -18.03 26.05
CA GLY A 169 17.06 -18.21 27.28
C GLY A 169 16.80 -17.17 28.35
N ALA A 170 15.60 -17.20 28.95
CA ALA A 170 15.39 -16.72 30.31
C ALA A 170 14.11 -17.34 30.88
N THR A 171 14.10 -18.66 31.05
CA THR A 171 13.30 -19.29 32.11
C THR A 171 14.25 -19.55 33.28
N SER A 172 14.10 -18.77 34.34
CA SER A 172 14.54 -19.14 35.69
C SER A 172 13.31 -19.18 36.57
#